data_AF-A0A9E3SGW4-F1
#
_entry.id   AF-A0A9E3SGW4-F1
#
_cell.length_a   1.000
_cell.length_b   1.000
_cell.length_c   1.000
_cell.angle_alpha   90.00
_cell.angle_beta   90.00
_cell.angle_gamma   90.00
#
_symmetry.space_group_name_H-M   'P 1'
#
loop_
_entity.id
_entity.type
_entity.pdbx_description
1 polymer ?
#
loop_
_entity_poly.entity_id
_entity_poly.type
_entity_poly.pdbx_seq_one_letter_code
_entity_poly.pdbx_strand_id
1 'polypeptide(L)'
;MATRPSAREEERLARLSGYRILGTAPEPAFDDLARRAQDAAHVPMAWLAFHDGAREWVKARVGIGFAELSGERRLFPRGAPEPLEVEDAQADGWRVHALVAGEPRVRFLCAVPLVTP
;
A
#
# COMPACT_ATOMS: atom_id res chain seq x y z
N MET A 1 3.33 -21.64 11.09
CA MET A 1 2.17 -22.16 10.30
C MET A 1 1.56 -21.01 9.55
N ALA A 2 1.59 -21.02 8.21
CA ALA A 2 0.87 -20.02 7.42
C ALA A 2 -0.64 -20.24 7.61
N THR A 3 -1.34 -19.24 8.14
CA THR A 3 -2.80 -19.25 8.24
C THR A 3 -3.37 -19.32 6.83
N ARG A 4 -4.22 -20.32 6.54
CA ARG A 4 -4.90 -20.39 5.24
C ARG A 4 -5.70 -19.10 5.02
N PRO A 5 -5.64 -18.49 3.82
CA PRO A 5 -6.48 -17.36 3.50
C PRO A 5 -7.95 -17.74 3.67
N SER A 6 -8.78 -16.77 4.08
CA SER A 6 -10.23 -16.98 4.09
C SER A 6 -10.75 -17.07 2.65
N ALA A 7 -11.92 -17.66 2.44
CA ALA A 7 -12.54 -17.73 1.11
C ALA A 7 -12.66 -16.34 0.44
N ARG A 8 -12.93 -15.29 1.23
CA ARG A 8 -12.94 -13.89 0.77
C ARG A 8 -11.57 -13.43 0.25
N GLU A 9 -10.49 -13.80 0.95
CA GLU A 9 -9.13 -13.44 0.53
C GLU A 9 -8.70 -14.24 -0.71
N GLU A 10 -9.07 -15.51 -0.80
CA GLU A 10 -8.85 -16.32 -2.01
C GLU A 10 -9.53 -15.69 -3.24
N GLU A 11 -10.78 -15.25 -3.11
CA GLU A 11 -11.50 -14.56 -4.18
C GLU A 11 -10.79 -13.24 -4.57
N ARG A 12 -10.40 -12.43 -3.59
CA ARG A 12 -9.70 -11.17 -3.84
C ARG A 12 -8.38 -11.39 -4.57
N LEU A 13 -7.60 -12.40 -4.17
CA LEU A 13 -6.35 -12.78 -4.82
C LEU A 13 -6.57 -13.31 -6.24
N ALA A 14 -7.62 -14.12 -6.47
CA ALA A 14 -7.99 -14.60 -7.79
C ALA A 14 -8.37 -13.44 -8.72
N ARG A 15 -9.16 -12.48 -8.23
CA ARG A 15 -9.50 -11.25 -8.98
C ARG A 15 -8.25 -10.44 -9.33
N LEU A 16 -7.37 -10.20 -8.37
CA LEU A 16 -6.10 -9.48 -8.61
C LEU A 16 -5.25 -10.18 -9.69
N SER A 17 -5.13 -11.51 -9.60
CA SER A 17 -4.41 -12.32 -10.59
C SER A 17 -5.00 -12.16 -12.00
N GLY A 18 -6.32 -12.08 -12.12
CA GLY A 18 -7.03 -11.89 -13.40
C GLY A 18 -6.63 -10.61 -14.15
N TYR A 19 -6.24 -9.54 -13.43
CA TYR A 19 -5.76 -8.30 -14.05
C TYR A 19 -4.36 -8.42 -14.66
N ARG A 20 -3.59 -9.47 -14.34
CA ARG A 20 -2.21 -9.69 -14.82
C ARG A 20 -1.29 -8.48 -14.59
N ILE A 21 -1.51 -7.75 -13.50
CA ILE A 21 -0.81 -6.50 -13.20
C ILE A 21 0.45 -6.68 -12.36
N LEU A 22 0.53 -7.74 -11.56
CA LEU A 22 1.66 -7.99 -10.66
C LEU A 22 2.94 -8.28 -11.46
N GLY A 23 4.05 -7.63 -11.10
CA GLY A 23 5.36 -7.84 -11.72
C GLY A 23 5.51 -7.23 -13.12
N THR A 24 4.53 -6.48 -13.60
CA THR A 24 4.62 -5.75 -14.86
C THR A 24 5.53 -4.53 -14.74
N ALA A 25 6.06 -4.07 -15.87
CA ALA A 25 6.87 -2.84 -15.93
C ALA A 25 6.07 -1.62 -15.45
N PRO A 26 6.73 -0.53 -15.00
CA PRO A 26 6.06 0.74 -14.72
C PRO A 26 5.26 1.21 -15.94
N GLU A 27 4.10 1.81 -15.70
CA GLU A 27 3.27 2.38 -16.78
C GLU A 27 2.92 3.84 -16.46
N PRO A 28 3.02 4.74 -17.46
CA PRO A 28 2.81 6.17 -17.23
C PRO A 28 1.47 6.52 -16.57
N ALA A 29 0.42 5.74 -16.84
CA ALA A 29 -0.91 5.96 -16.25
C ALA A 29 -0.92 5.77 -14.73
N PHE A 30 -0.26 4.74 -14.19
CA PHE A 30 -0.17 4.54 -12.75
C PHE A 30 0.80 5.53 -12.10
N ASP A 31 1.88 5.88 -12.80
CA ASP A 31 2.82 6.90 -12.32
C ASP A 31 2.14 8.28 -12.20
N ASP A 32 1.22 8.59 -13.12
CA ASP A 32 0.42 9.82 -13.05
C ASP A 32 -0.52 9.82 -11.85
N LEU A 33 -1.14 8.68 -11.52
CA LEU A 33 -1.95 8.54 -10.32
C LEU A 33 -1.14 8.78 -9.04
N ALA A 34 0.06 8.21 -8.95
CA ALA A 34 0.93 8.42 -7.79
C ALA A 34 1.36 9.90 -7.66
N ARG A 35 1.69 10.57 -8.77
CA ARG A 35 1.98 12.02 -8.78
C ARG A 35 0.79 12.85 -8.35
N ARG A 36 -0.40 12.60 -8.90
CA ARG A 36 -1.61 13.34 -8.51
C ARG A 36 -1.96 13.15 -7.03
N ALA A 37 -1.78 11.95 -6.50
CA ALA A 37 -1.98 11.70 -5.08
C ALA A 37 -0.99 12.50 -4.22
N GLN A 38 0.28 12.55 -4.62
CA GLN A 38 1.31 13.37 -3.99
C GLN A 38 0.91 14.86 -3.98
N ASP A 39 0.54 15.38 -5.14
CA ASP A 39 0.18 16.80 -5.33
C ASP A 39 -1.08 17.17 -4.54
N ALA A 40 -2.13 16.34 -4.62
CA ALA A 40 -3.39 16.61 -3.93
C ALA A 40 -3.25 16.62 -2.40
N ALA A 41 -2.47 15.68 -1.86
CA ALA A 41 -2.25 15.58 -0.42
C ALA A 41 -1.11 16.49 0.09
N HIS A 42 -0.40 17.20 -0.79
CA HIS A 42 0.75 18.06 -0.45
C HIS A 42 1.82 17.33 0.37
N VAL A 43 2.09 16.06 0.02
CA VAL A 43 3.04 15.19 0.72
C VAL A 43 4.31 14.97 -0.10
N PRO A 44 5.47 14.67 0.52
CA PRO A 44 6.70 14.42 -0.22
C PRO A 44 6.70 13.06 -0.94
N MET A 45 5.79 12.16 -0.60
CA MET A 45 5.76 10.80 -1.14
C MET A 45 4.35 10.25 -1.30
N ALA A 46 4.13 9.45 -2.35
CA ALA A 46 2.90 8.72 -2.59
C ALA A 46 3.20 7.46 -3.42
N TRP A 47 2.36 6.43 -3.30
CA TRP A 47 2.51 5.21 -4.08
C TRP A 47 1.19 4.50 -4.29
N LEU A 48 1.15 3.68 -5.34
CA LEU A 48 0.07 2.75 -5.65
C LEU A 48 0.63 1.33 -5.52
N ALA A 49 0.00 0.51 -4.69
CA ALA A 49 0.43 -0.86 -4.46
C ALA A 49 -0.74 -1.86 -4.54
N PHE A 50 -0.40 -3.10 -4.90
CA PHE A 50 -1.31 -4.23 -4.93
C PHE A 50 -0.90 -5.27 -3.89
N HIS A 51 -1.88 -5.79 -3.15
CA HIS A 51 -1.61 -6.82 -2.15
C HIS A 51 -1.69 -8.22 -2.78
N ASP A 52 -0.57 -8.94 -2.85
CA ASP A 52 -0.48 -10.29 -3.44
C ASP A 52 -0.59 -11.45 -2.42
N GLY A 53 -0.96 -11.12 -1.17
CA GLY A 53 -1.04 -12.07 -0.06
C GLY A 53 0.24 -12.15 0.78
N ALA A 54 1.42 -11.91 0.19
CA ALA A 54 2.70 -11.91 0.89
C ALA A 54 3.22 -10.50 1.17
N ARG A 55 2.99 -9.58 0.23
CA ARG A 55 3.52 -8.21 0.24
C ARG A 55 2.52 -7.22 -0.35
N GLU A 56 2.82 -5.95 -0.17
CA GLU A 56 2.28 -4.85 -0.96
C GLU A 56 3.29 -4.54 -2.05
N TRP A 57 3.00 -4.99 -3.28
CA TRP A 57 3.86 -4.77 -4.43
C TRP A 57 3.57 -3.40 -5.05
N VAL A 58 4.57 -2.54 -5.12
CA VAL A 58 4.41 -1.14 -5.57
C VAL A 58 4.44 -1.08 -7.09
N LYS A 59 3.33 -0.66 -7.69
CA LYS A 59 3.18 -0.48 -9.14
C LYS A 59 3.71 0.88 -9.61
N ALA A 60 3.49 1.92 -8.82
CA ALA A 60 3.88 3.29 -9.11
C ALA A 60 4.20 4.03 -7.81
N ARG A 61 5.15 4.96 -7.88
CA ARG A 61 5.67 5.65 -6.69
C ARG A 61 6.33 6.98 -7.01
N VAL A 62 6.27 7.89 -6.05
CA VAL A 62 7.01 9.16 -6.04
C VAL A 62 7.58 9.38 -4.64
N GLY A 63 8.82 9.87 -4.55
CA GLY A 63 9.45 10.21 -3.26
C GLY A 63 9.87 9.03 -2.37
N ILE A 64 9.78 7.78 -2.86
CA ILE A 64 10.20 6.58 -2.12
C ILE A 64 11.14 5.68 -2.93
N GLY A 65 12.06 4.99 -2.23
CA GLY A 65 13.02 4.06 -2.82
C GLY A 65 12.59 2.58 -2.82
N PHE A 66 11.61 2.19 -2.00
CA PHE A 66 11.20 0.79 -1.86
C PHE A 66 10.21 0.36 -2.95
N ALA A 67 10.33 -0.87 -3.45
CA ALA A 67 9.47 -1.44 -4.50
C ALA A 67 8.37 -2.35 -3.93
N GLU A 68 8.45 -2.67 -2.64
CA GLU A 68 7.45 -3.46 -1.93
C GLU A 68 7.51 -3.20 -0.43
N LEU A 69 6.41 -3.54 0.25
CA LEU A 69 6.34 -3.62 1.71
C LEU A 69 5.97 -5.04 2.13
N SER A 70 6.74 -5.61 3.05
CA SER A 70 6.57 -6.97 3.57
C SER A 70 6.67 -6.97 5.10
N GLY A 71 6.14 -8.02 5.74
CA GLY A 71 6.16 -8.15 7.19
C GLY A 71 5.57 -6.93 7.93
N GLU A 72 6.35 -6.40 8.87
CA GLU A 72 5.98 -5.25 9.71
C GLU A 72 5.95 -3.90 8.99
N ARG A 73 6.38 -3.85 7.72
CA ARG A 73 6.27 -2.63 6.89
C ARG A 73 4.91 -2.49 6.22
N ARG A 74 4.11 -3.55 6.17
CA ARG A 74 2.81 -3.56 5.48
C ARG A 74 1.82 -2.67 6.20
N LEU A 75 1.26 -1.69 5.49
CA LEU A 75 0.20 -0.84 6.01
C LEU A 75 -1.08 -1.64 6.25
N PHE A 76 -1.37 -2.59 5.36
CA PHE A 76 -2.59 -3.38 5.35
C PHE A 76 -2.27 -4.87 5.32
N PRO A 77 -1.97 -5.50 6.47
CA PRO A 77 -1.57 -6.90 6.56
C PRO A 77 -2.62 -7.90 6.03
N ARG A 78 -3.87 -7.48 5.84
CA ARG A 78 -4.96 -8.29 5.27
C ARG A 78 -5.74 -7.55 4.15
N GLY A 79 -5.11 -6.56 3.52
CA GLY A 79 -5.81 -5.61 2.65
C GLY A 79 -6.59 -4.56 3.44
N ALA A 80 -6.86 -3.41 2.82
CA ALA A 80 -7.60 -2.30 3.42
C ALA A 80 -9.10 -2.46 3.08
N PRO A 81 -10.00 -2.70 4.05
CA PRO A 81 -11.43 -2.65 3.77
C PRO A 81 -11.95 -1.21 3.70
N GLU A 82 -11.24 -0.27 4.34
CA GLU A 82 -11.67 1.12 4.53
C GLU A 82 -10.49 2.07 4.30
N PRO A 83 -10.77 3.33 3.92
CA PRO A 83 -9.77 4.39 3.93
C PRO A 83 -9.11 4.52 5.31
N LEU A 84 -7.81 4.77 5.30
CA LEU A 84 -7.01 5.05 6.48
C LEU A 84 -6.53 6.49 6.40
N GLU A 85 -6.74 7.24 7.47
CA GLU A 85 -6.16 8.56 7.66
C GLU A 85 -5.57 8.65 9.07
N VAL A 86 -4.31 9.05 9.14
CA VAL A 86 -3.54 9.20 10.37
C VAL A 86 -2.86 10.56 10.29
N GLU A 87 -3.42 11.53 11.01
CA GLU A 87 -2.89 12.90 11.06
C GLU A 87 -1.49 12.95 11.69
N ASP A 88 -1.29 12.18 12.77
CA ASP A 88 -0.01 12.03 13.45
C ASP A 88 0.24 10.58 13.88
N ALA A 89 1.11 9.89 13.14
CA ALA A 89 1.49 8.51 13.36
C ALA A 89 2.37 8.29 14.60
N GLN A 90 2.82 9.36 15.27
CA GLN A 90 3.44 9.24 16.59
C GLN A 90 2.40 9.10 17.72
N ALA A 91 1.11 9.31 17.42
CA ALA A 91 0.03 8.96 18.32
C ALA A 91 -0.12 7.43 18.45
N ASP A 92 -0.84 7.01 19.50
CA ASP A 92 -0.96 5.61 19.86
C ASP A 92 -1.52 4.75 18.71
N GLY A 93 -0.88 3.60 18.48
CA GLY A 93 -1.26 2.62 17.45
C GLY A 93 -0.31 2.55 16.25
N TRP A 94 0.36 3.66 15.88
CA TRP A 94 1.23 3.71 14.69
C TRP A 94 2.71 3.92 15.01
N ARG A 95 3.05 4.39 16.21
CA ARG A 95 4.43 4.71 16.61
C ARG A 95 5.44 3.58 16.39
N VAL A 96 5.00 2.34 16.57
CA VAL A 96 5.84 1.13 16.40
C VAL A 96 5.88 0.62 14.95
N HIS A 97 5.05 1.15 14.06
CA HIS A 97 5.01 0.73 12.66
C HIS A 97 6.36 1.04 12.00
N ALA A 98 6.87 0.13 11.16
CA ALA A 98 8.23 0.24 10.64
C ALA A 98 8.48 1.50 9.78
N LEU A 99 7.44 2.02 9.10
CA LEU A 99 7.53 3.29 8.36
C LEU A 99 7.56 4.53 9.28
N VAL A 100 7.17 4.39 10.54
CA VAL A 100 7.09 5.47 11.53
C VAL A 100 8.31 5.45 12.44
N ALA A 101 8.66 4.27 12.97
CA ALA A 101 9.81 4.06 13.86
C ALA A 101 11.15 4.11 13.10
N GLY A 102 11.16 3.67 11.84
CA GLY A 102 12.33 3.69 10.95
C GLY A 102 12.12 4.64 9.78
N GLU A 103 13.03 4.62 8.81
CA GLU A 103 12.88 5.41 7.58
C GLU A 103 11.61 4.97 6.79
N PRO A 104 10.77 5.91 6.33
CA PRO A 104 11.02 7.35 6.19
C PRO A 104 10.50 8.24 7.34
N ARG A 105 10.21 7.68 8.52
CA ARG A 105 9.70 8.39 9.72
C ARG A 105 8.39 9.12 9.46
N VAL A 106 7.43 8.39 8.90
CA VAL A 106 6.09 8.87 8.56
C VAL A 106 5.43 9.53 9.76
N ARG A 107 4.92 10.75 9.56
CA ARG A 107 4.05 11.46 10.51
C ARG A 107 2.62 11.47 10.04
N PHE A 108 2.37 11.95 8.83
CA PHE A 108 1.06 11.88 8.21
C PHE A 108 0.96 10.68 7.26
N LEU A 109 -0.14 9.94 7.31
CA LEU A 109 -0.43 8.84 6.38
C LEU A 109 -1.91 8.87 5.97
N CYS A 110 -2.17 8.88 4.68
CA CYS A 110 -3.49 8.59 4.14
C CYS A 110 -3.39 7.46 3.09
N ALA A 111 -4.35 6.55 3.09
CA ALA A 111 -4.42 5.49 2.09
C ALA A 111 -5.86 5.09 1.80
N VAL A 112 -6.17 4.89 0.52
CA VAL A 112 -7.52 4.55 0.05
C VAL A 112 -7.47 3.19 -0.67
N PRO A 113 -8.35 2.23 -0.34
CA PRO A 113 -8.39 0.94 -1.04
C PRO A 113 -8.76 1.09 -2.52
N LEU A 114 -8.06 0.39 -3.40
CA LEU A 114 -8.52 0.14 -4.77
C LEU A 114 -9.48 -1.06 -4.75
N VAL A 115 -10.74 -0.83 -5.10
CA VAL A 115 -11.77 -1.88 -5.12
C VAL A 115 -12.03 -2.34 -6.55
N THR A 116 -12.12 -3.65 -6.74
CA THR A 116 -12.60 -4.20 -8.01
C THR A 116 -14.11 -3.91 -8.13
N PRO A 117 -14.65 -3.70 -9.34
CA PRO A 117 -16.08 -3.65 -9.57
C PRO A 117 -16.86 -4.87 -9.02
#